data_AF-A0A1G2D118-F1
#
_entry.id   AF-A0A1G2D118-F1
#
_cell.length_a   1.000
_cell.length_b   1.000
_cell.length_c   1.000
_cell.angle_alpha   90.00
_cell.angle_beta   90.00
_cell.angle_gamma   90.00
#
_symmetry.space_group_name_H-M   'P 1'
#
loop_
_entity.id
_entity.type
_entity.pdbx_description
1 polymer ?
#
loop_
_entity_poly.entity_id
_entity_poly.type
_entity_poly.pdbx_seq_one_letter_code
_entity_poly.pdbx_strand_id
1 'polypeptide(L)' 'MAKERRISFGAYDAAHLYELAAGRFFVSKNKGMCPVCFGLKKRLEKLIGKSEVRRIRRQIRKHPYI' A
#
# COMPACT_ATOMS: atom_id res chain seq x y z
N MET A 1 -20.10 15.33 19.71
CA MET A 1 -19.33 14.28 18.98
C MET A 1 -18.20 14.96 18.24
N ALA A 2 -16.94 14.70 18.61
CA ALA A 2 -15.81 15.22 17.84
C ALA A 2 -15.88 14.60 16.43
N LYS A 3 -16.04 15.43 15.39
CA LYS A 3 -15.87 14.98 14.01
C LYS A 3 -14.45 14.45 13.91
N GLU A 4 -14.29 13.12 13.92
CA GLU A 4 -13.00 12.50 13.68
C GLU A 4 -12.47 13.06 12.35
N ARG A 5 -11.39 13.85 12.43
CA ARG A 5 -10.71 14.36 11.23
C ARG A 5 -10.15 13.14 10.52
N ARG A 6 -10.74 12.76 9.39
CA ARG A 6 -10.16 11.73 8.53
C ARG A 6 -8.77 12.20 8.10
N ILE A 7 -7.76 11.42 8.44
CA ILE A 7 -6.41 11.63 7.94
C ILE A 7 -6.46 11.43 6.42
N SER A 8 -6.25 12.51 5.68
CA SER A 8 -6.11 12.50 4.23
C SER A 8 -4.63 12.41 3.88
N PHE A 9 -4.25 11.33 3.19
CA PHE A 9 -2.89 11.14 2.69
C PHE A 9 -2.71 11.82 1.33
N GLY A 10 -1.58 12.49 1.13
CA GLY A 10 -1.16 12.94 -0.19
C GLY A 10 -0.78 11.77 -1.09
N ALA A 11 -0.55 12.05 -2.38
CA ALA A 11 -0.11 11.02 -3.33
C ALA A 11 1.22 10.38 -2.92
N TYR A 12 2.13 11.16 -2.33
CA TYR A 12 3.41 10.69 -1.82
C TYR A 12 3.24 9.72 -0.64
N ASP A 13 2.48 10.12 0.39
CA ASP A 13 2.26 9.28 1.58
C ASP A 13 1.56 7.98 1.21
N ALA A 14 0.59 8.03 0.29
CA ALA A 14 -0.09 6.84 -0.19
C ALA A 14 0.84 5.90 -0.98
N ALA A 15 1.80 6.44 -1.73
CA ALA A 15 2.79 5.65 -2.44
C ALA A 15 3.74 4.96 -1.47
N HIS A 16 4.19 5.67 -0.44
CA HIS A 16 5.07 5.12 0.59
C HIS A 16 4.36 4.05 1.45
N LEU A 17 3.10 4.29 1.85
CA LEU A 17 2.29 3.29 2.53
C LEU A 17 2.06 2.05 1.66
N TYR A 18 1.84 2.24 0.36
CA TYR A 18 1.71 1.14 -0.58
C TYR A 18 3.00 0.33 -0.70
N GLU A 19 4.14 1.00 -0.78
CA GLU A 19 5.46 0.39 -0.85
C GLU A 19 5.74 -0.47 0.39
N LEU A 20 5.57 0.10 1.58
CA LEU A 20 5.73 -0.61 2.86
C LEU A 20 4.79 -1.81 2.94
N ALA A 21 3.51 -1.60 2.59
CA ALA A 21 2.54 -2.66 2.55
C ALA A 21 3.01 -3.77 1.60
N ALA A 22 3.38 -3.44 0.36
CA ALA A 22 3.74 -4.39 -0.69
C ALA A 22 5.07 -5.13 -0.44
N GLY A 23 6.04 -4.47 0.21
CA GLY A 23 7.39 -4.97 0.37
C GLY A 23 7.65 -5.66 1.72
N ARG A 24 6.97 -5.23 2.79
CA ARG A 24 7.24 -5.71 4.16
C ARG A 24 6.04 -6.40 4.80
N PHE A 25 4.83 -5.90 4.54
CA PHE A 25 3.63 -6.40 5.21
C PHE A 25 2.74 -7.31 4.35
N PHE A 26 3.03 -7.48 3.05
CA PHE A 26 2.14 -8.21 2.14
C PHE A 26 2.19 -9.71 2.43
N VAL A 27 1.35 -10.13 3.37
CA VAL A 27 0.20 -10.99 3.10
C VAL A 27 0.43 -11.95 1.95
N SER A 28 1.34 -12.91 2.15
CA SER A 28 1.51 -13.98 1.20
C SER A 28 0.20 -14.78 1.15
N LYS A 29 -0.14 -15.37 0.01
CA LYS A 29 -1.25 -16.34 -0.06
C LYS A 29 -1.13 -17.44 1.00
N ASN A 30 0.09 -17.68 1.51
CA ASN A 30 0.41 -18.72 2.49
C ASN A 30 0.27 -18.26 3.95
N LYS A 31 0.07 -16.96 4.23
CA LYS A 31 -0.23 -16.43 5.57
C LYS A 31 -1.49 -15.57 5.46
N GLY A 32 -2.63 -16.19 5.76
CA GLY A 32 -3.99 -15.63 5.82
C GLY A 32 -4.15 -14.16 5.44
N MET A 33 -4.85 -13.89 4.34
CA MET A 33 -5.01 -12.52 3.86
C MET A 33 -5.97 -11.71 4.72
N CYS A 34 -5.44 -10.74 5.47
CA CYS A 34 -6.28 -9.78 6.20
C CYS A 34 -7.19 -9.03 5.21
N PRO A 35 -8.53 -9.19 5.31
CA PRO A 35 -9.47 -8.59 4.35
C PRO A 35 -9.40 -7.07 4.32
N VAL A 36 -9.14 -6.44 5.48
CA VAL A 36 -9.00 -4.99 5.61
C VAL A 36 -7.73 -4.50 4.89
N CYS A 37 -6.61 -5.22 5.01
CA CYS A 37 -5.37 -4.90 4.33
C CYS A 37 -5.52 -4.99 2.80
N PHE A 38 -6.31 -5.93 2.29
CA PHE A 38 -6.60 -6.02 0.86
C PHE A 38 -7.43 -4.84 0.36
N GLY A 39 -8.46 -4.44 1.13
CA GLY A 39 -9.26 -3.25 0.83
C GLY A 39 -8.42 -1.97 0.82
N LEU A 40 -7.54 -1.81 1.81
CA LEU A 40 -6.61 -0.68 1.89
C LEU A 40 -5.64 -0.67 0.71
N LYS A 41 -5.05 -1.82 0.35
CA LYS A 41 -4.18 -1.96 -0.83
C LYS A 41 -4.87 -1.42 -2.09
N LYS A 42 -6.10 -1.90 -2.38
CA LYS A 42 -6.85 -1.47 -3.58
C LYS A 42 -7.11 0.03 -3.59
N ARG A 43 -7.41 0.63 -2.43
CA ARG A 43 -7.60 2.08 -2.30
C ARG A 43 -6.32 2.86 -2.59
N LEU A 44 -5.19 2.41 -2.04
CA LEU A 44 -3.88 3.00 -2.30
C LEU A 44 -3.50 2.88 -3.78
N GLU A 45 -3.67 1.71 -4.40
CA GLU A 45 -3.41 1.51 -5.83
C GLU A 45 -4.24 2.43 -6.73
N LYS A 46 -5.49 2.69 -6.34
CA LYS A 46 -6.36 3.63 -7.06
C LYS A 46 -5.88 5.07 -6.90
N LEU A 47 -5.41 5.46 -5.71
CA LEU A 47 -5.00 6.83 -5.41
C LEU A 47 -3.66 7.19 -6.05
N ILE A 48 -2.68 6.27 -6.06
CA ILE A 48 -1.33 6.54 -6.60
C ILE A 48 -1.22 6.25 -8.11
N GLY A 49 -2.15 5.47 -8.66
CA GLY A 49 -2.22 5.19 -10.09
C GLY A 49 -1.38 3.98 -10.55
N LYS A 50 -1.74 3.43 -11.71
CA LYS A 50 -1.18 2.18 -12.25
C LYS A 50 0.31 2.28 -12.60
N SER A 51 0.79 3.44 -13.06
CA SER A 51 2.21 3.66 -13.38
C SER A 51 3.08 3.54 -12.14
N GLU A 52 2.72 4.23 -11.06
CA GLU A 52 3.49 4.22 -9.83
C GLU A 52 3.40 2.88 -9.10
N VAL A 53 2.24 2.22 -9.12
CA VAL A 53 2.14 0.83 -8.64
C VAL A 53 3.14 -0.07 -9.34
N ARG A 54 3.27 0.02 -10.67
CA ARG A 54 4.25 -0.80 -11.42
C ARG A 54 5.68 -0.41 -11.08
N ARG A 55 5.96 0.88 -10.92
CA ARG A 55 7.29 1.39 -10.54
C ARG A 55 7.71 0.86 -9.17
N ILE A 56 6.86 1.04 -8.16
CA ILE A 56 7.10 0.61 -6.77
C ILE A 56 7.27 -0.91 -6.71
N ARG A 57 6.39 -1.70 -7.34
CA ARG A 57 6.54 -3.16 -7.38
C ARG A 57 7.85 -3.61 -8.03
N ARG A 58 8.31 -2.92 -9.08
CA ARG A 58 9.62 -3.20 -9.70
C ARG A 58 10.76 -2.86 -8.75
N GLN A 59 10.68 -1.74 -8.03
CA GLN A 59 11.70 -1.35 -7.05
C GLN A 59 11.79 -2.34 -5.90
N ILE A 60 10.67 -2.74 -5.30
CA ILE A 60 10.62 -3.75 -4.23
C ILE A 60 11.21 -5.09 -4.70
N ARG A 61 10.97 -5.51 -5.94
CA ARG A 61 11.56 -6.74 -6.48
C ARG A 61 13.08 -6.65 -6.67
N LYS A 62 13.58 -5.46 -7.05
CA LYS A 62 15.02 -5.21 -7.22
C LYS A 62 15.73 -5.02 -5.88
N HIS A 63 15.05 -4.42 -4.92
CA HIS A 63 15.54 -4.05 -3.60
C HIS A 63 14.52 -4.50 -2.56
N PRO A 64 14.45 -5.81 -2.27
CA PRO A 64 13.52 -6.32 -1.27
C PRO A 64 13.89 -5.77 0.11
N TYR A 65 12.87 -5.53 0.93
CA TYR A 65 13.09 -5.20 2.33
C TYR A 65 13.63 -6.45 3.03
N ILE A 66 14.85 -6.35 3.56
CA ILE A 66 15.53 -7.37 4.36
C ILE A 66 14.94 -7.39 5.78
#